data_AF-A0A7D9L182-F1
#
_entry.id   AF-A0A7D9L182-F1
#
_cell.length_a   1.000
_cell.length_b   1.000
_cell.length_c   1.000
_cell.angle_alpha   90.00
_cell.angle_beta   90.00
_cell.angle_gamma   90.00
#
_symmetry.space_group_name_H-M   'P 1'
#
loop_
_entity.id
_entity.type
_entity.pdbx_description
1 polymer ?
#
loop_
_entity_poly.entity_id
_entity_poly.type
_entity_poly.pdbx_seq_one_letter_code
_entity_poly.pdbx_strand_id
1 'polypeptide(L)'
;MWEKKDGDGKGSGIHHFTSLMGSDKKLLLRTLPDKLPGVIRPETSATVVKLWKDFDELYKILGCQNPTDQQITNYFAKAVEWITFLSLSGKAMGYEKERITPYMHTMVYHMPKFMEVHKGINKFTGQESGTSSRMRENTQKIPKAECVSFWESNIKDTRAKHVRLSGEIVEDVQAPFPFDIYTLTAHQIKDKLKEIGVTTQLRCLKKLKKLLIETMSNKENKLPN
;
A
#
# COMPACT_ATOMS: atom_id res chain seq x y z
N MET A 1 -2.43 5.02 19.18
CA MET A 1 -1.22 4.63 19.93
C MET A 1 -1.72 3.87 21.14
N TRP A 2 -1.45 2.58 21.21
CA TRP A 2 -1.93 1.74 22.33
C TRP A 2 -0.71 1.32 23.14
N GLU A 3 -0.77 1.51 24.46
CA GLU A 3 0.26 1.07 25.38
C GLU A 3 -0.05 -0.36 25.80
N LYS A 4 0.89 -1.27 25.57
CA LYS A 4 0.75 -2.63 26.06
C LYS A 4 0.70 -2.58 27.59
N LYS A 5 -0.27 -3.27 28.20
CA LYS A 5 -0.30 -3.46 29.65
C LYS A 5 0.44 -4.74 30.00
N ASP A 6 1.25 -4.70 31.05
CA ASP A 6 1.87 -5.89 31.62
C ASP A 6 0.84 -6.73 32.38
N GLY A 7 1.23 -7.93 32.80
CA GLY A 7 0.37 -8.86 33.55
C GLY A 7 -0.28 -8.24 34.81
N ASP A 8 0.34 -7.18 35.34
CA ASP A 8 -0.12 -6.43 36.53
C ASP A 8 -1.04 -5.23 36.18
N GLY A 9 -1.41 -5.04 34.91
CA GLY A 9 -2.34 -3.99 34.46
C GLY A 9 -1.75 -2.57 34.38
N LYS A 10 -0.49 -2.38 34.79
CA LYS A 10 0.29 -1.16 34.52
C LYS A 10 0.76 -1.11 33.06
N GLY A 11 0.83 0.09 32.51
CA GLY A 11 1.36 0.31 31.16
C GLY A 11 2.84 -0.03 31.10
N SER A 12 3.24 -0.82 30.09
CA SER A 12 4.59 -1.34 29.94
C SER A 12 5.56 -0.31 29.34
N GLY A 13 5.11 0.93 29.08
CA GLY A 13 5.87 1.96 28.37
C GLY A 13 6.13 1.66 26.89
N ILE A 14 5.68 0.51 26.37
CA ILE A 14 5.87 0.11 24.97
C ILE A 14 4.61 0.50 24.19
N HIS A 15 4.75 1.55 23.38
CA HIS A 15 3.70 2.02 22.50
C HIS A 15 3.79 1.36 21.14
N HIS A 16 2.74 0.65 20.75
CA HIS A 16 2.62 0.13 19.40
C HIS A 16 1.79 1.08 18.53
N PHE A 17 2.26 1.30 17.30
CA PHE A 17 1.43 1.82 16.21
C PHE A 17 0.43 0.73 15.82
N THR A 18 -0.70 0.69 16.51
CA THR A 18 -1.81 -0.15 16.11
C THR A 18 -2.47 0.46 14.87
N SER A 19 -2.82 -0.38 13.90
CA SER A 19 -3.65 0.03 12.76
C SER A 19 -4.90 0.74 13.26
N LEU A 20 -5.25 1.88 12.66
CA LEU A 20 -6.48 2.60 12.97
C LEU A 20 -7.65 1.63 12.72
N MET A 21 -8.47 1.34 13.72
CA MET A 21 -9.56 0.36 13.60
C MET A 21 -10.83 1.02 13.05
N GLY A 22 -11.84 0.22 12.67
CA GLY A 22 -13.02 0.71 11.94
C GLY A 22 -13.75 1.90 12.58
N SER A 23 -13.96 1.87 13.90
CA SER A 23 -14.57 2.98 14.66
C SER A 23 -13.67 4.22 14.67
N ASP A 24 -12.38 4.02 14.88
CA ASP A 24 -11.40 5.10 15.02
C ASP A 24 -11.19 5.81 13.67
N LYS A 25 -11.21 5.07 12.56
CA LYS A 25 -11.21 5.63 11.20
C LYS A 25 -12.38 6.57 10.98
N LYS A 26 -13.59 6.14 11.35
CA LYS A 26 -14.81 6.96 11.20
C LYS A 26 -14.77 8.19 12.10
N LEU A 27 -14.28 8.04 13.33
CA LEU A 27 -14.11 9.17 14.23
C LEU A 27 -13.13 10.19 13.65
N LEU A 28 -11.97 9.73 13.19
CA LEU A 28 -10.95 10.58 12.59
C LEU A 28 -11.50 11.33 11.36
N LEU A 29 -12.18 10.64 10.44
CA LEU A 29 -12.77 11.27 9.25
C LEU A 29 -13.75 12.40 9.62
N ARG A 30 -14.54 12.21 10.68
CA ARG A 30 -15.51 13.20 11.14
C ARG A 30 -14.86 14.39 11.85
N THR A 31 -13.85 14.16 12.69
CA THR A 31 -13.33 15.21 13.59
C THR A 31 -12.08 15.91 13.09
N LEU A 32 -11.29 15.25 12.24
CA LEU A 32 -10.03 15.80 11.76
C LEU A 32 -10.19 17.14 11.02
N PRO A 33 -11.15 17.33 10.10
CA PRO A 33 -11.26 18.57 9.32
C PRO A 33 -11.33 19.83 10.19
N ASP A 34 -12.05 19.78 11.31
CA ASP A 34 -12.25 20.93 12.19
C ASP A 34 -11.03 21.22 13.08
N LYS A 35 -10.06 20.30 13.12
CA LYS A 35 -8.81 20.42 13.89
C LYS A 35 -7.60 20.81 13.02
N LEU A 36 -7.75 20.81 11.70
CA LEU A 36 -6.69 21.19 10.78
C LEU A 36 -6.38 22.70 10.76
N PRO A 37 -7.35 23.63 10.89
CA PRO A 37 -7.04 25.06 10.92
C PRO A 37 -6.04 25.40 12.03
N GLY A 38 -4.98 26.15 11.68
CA GLY A 38 -3.90 26.53 12.60
C GLY A 38 -2.80 25.48 12.77
N VAL A 39 -2.99 24.25 12.29
CA VAL A 39 -1.96 23.19 12.27
C VAL A 39 -1.28 23.12 10.90
N ILE A 40 -2.05 23.32 9.83
CA ILE A 40 -1.55 23.35 8.46
C ILE A 40 -1.38 24.78 7.94
N ARG A 41 -0.61 24.92 6.87
CA ARG A 41 -0.30 26.22 6.24
C ARG A 41 -1.60 26.98 5.91
N PRO A 42 -1.74 28.25 6.33
CA PRO A 42 -2.97 29.02 6.12
C PRO A 42 -3.41 29.06 4.65
N GLU A 43 -2.47 29.12 3.72
CA GLU A 43 -2.71 29.26 2.28
C GLU A 43 -3.39 28.02 1.66
N THR A 44 -3.16 26.84 2.24
CA THR A 44 -3.74 25.57 1.76
C THR A 44 -4.80 25.02 2.70
N SER A 45 -4.95 25.62 3.88
CA SER A 45 -5.79 25.09 4.96
C SER A 45 -7.23 24.88 4.54
N ALA A 46 -7.86 25.88 3.92
CA ALA A 46 -9.26 25.81 3.49
C ALA A 46 -9.49 24.66 2.49
N THR A 47 -8.59 24.52 1.52
CA THR A 47 -8.66 23.45 0.51
C THR A 47 -8.49 22.07 1.14
N VAL A 48 -7.51 21.90 2.03
CA VAL A 48 -7.29 20.61 2.70
C VAL A 48 -8.48 20.24 3.59
N VAL A 49 -9.06 21.20 4.32
CA VAL A 49 -10.29 20.98 5.09
C VAL A 49 -11.44 20.52 4.20
N LYS A 50 -11.65 21.18 3.05
CA LYS A 50 -12.64 20.77 2.06
C LYS A 50 -12.40 19.34 1.57
N LEU A 51 -11.15 18.99 1.24
CA LEU A 51 -10.81 17.65 0.75
C LEU A 51 -11.18 16.52 1.72
N TRP A 52 -10.96 16.73 3.02
CA TRP A 52 -11.35 15.75 4.03
C TRP A 52 -12.87 15.64 4.17
N LYS A 53 -13.60 16.77 4.10
CA LYS A 53 -15.08 16.78 4.17
C LYS A 53 -15.69 16.09 2.94
N ASP A 54 -15.20 16.42 1.75
CA ASP A 54 -15.60 15.80 0.49
C ASP A 54 -15.31 14.29 0.51
N PHE A 55 -14.16 13.87 1.04
CA PHE A 55 -13.83 12.45 1.19
C PHE A 55 -14.76 11.72 2.17
N ASP A 56 -15.12 12.33 3.30
CA ASP A 56 -16.09 11.75 4.25
C ASP A 56 -17.47 11.55 3.59
N GLU A 57 -17.92 12.47 2.74
CA GLU A 57 -19.15 12.30 1.95
C GLU A 57 -19.07 11.13 0.97
N LEU A 58 -17.97 11.02 0.21
CA LEU A 58 -17.74 9.89 -0.70
C LEU A 58 -17.73 8.57 0.06
N TYR A 59 -17.05 8.53 1.21
CA TYR A 59 -16.96 7.33 2.06
C TYR A 59 -18.32 6.88 2.59
N LYS A 60 -19.21 7.83 2.95
CA LYS A 60 -20.58 7.51 3.36
C LYS A 60 -21.37 6.81 2.24
N ILE A 61 -21.27 7.30 1.00
CA ILE A 61 -21.98 6.69 -0.14
C ILE A 61 -21.44 5.28 -0.45
N LEU A 62 -20.12 5.09 -0.40
CA LEU A 62 -19.51 3.76 -0.52
C LEU A 62 -20.02 2.79 0.56
N GLY A 63 -20.28 3.31 1.76
CA GLY A 63 -20.86 2.59 2.88
C GLY A 63 -22.37 2.40 2.83
N CYS A 64 -23.09 2.92 1.82
CA CYS A 64 -24.53 2.70 1.68
C CYS A 64 -24.85 1.29 1.15
N GLN A 65 -25.90 0.68 1.69
CA GLN A 65 -26.49 -0.52 1.10
C GLN A 65 -27.45 -0.10 -0.03
N ASN A 66 -27.36 -0.75 -1.18
CA ASN A 66 -28.24 -0.54 -2.33
C ASN A 66 -28.41 0.96 -2.71
N PRO A 67 -27.32 1.70 -3.00
CA PRO A 67 -27.44 3.09 -3.43
C PRO A 67 -28.30 3.21 -4.70
N THR A 68 -29.09 4.28 -4.78
CA THR A 68 -29.88 4.60 -5.98
C THR A 68 -28.98 5.05 -7.12
N ASP A 69 -29.47 4.96 -8.36
CA ASP A 69 -28.72 5.41 -9.53
C ASP A 69 -28.35 6.90 -9.43
N GLN A 70 -29.24 7.74 -8.89
CA GLN A 70 -28.94 9.15 -8.61
C GLN A 70 -27.80 9.31 -7.60
N GLN A 71 -27.75 8.50 -6.54
CA GLN A 71 -26.65 8.53 -5.57
C GLN A 71 -25.33 8.11 -6.21
N ILE A 72 -25.35 7.15 -7.14
CA ILE A 72 -24.17 6.70 -7.87
C ILE A 72 -23.67 7.78 -8.83
N THR A 73 -24.57 8.44 -9.57
CA THR A 73 -24.22 9.59 -10.42
C THR A 73 -23.63 10.74 -9.60
N ASN A 74 -24.26 11.09 -8.48
CA ASN A 74 -23.78 12.12 -7.57
C ASN A 74 -22.41 11.75 -6.97
N TYR A 75 -22.21 10.48 -6.63
CA TYR A 75 -20.91 9.98 -6.17
C TYR A 75 -19.83 10.21 -7.22
N PHE A 76 -20.08 9.85 -8.48
CA PHE A 76 -19.07 10.01 -9.54
C PHE A 76 -18.71 11.48 -9.74
N ALA A 77 -19.72 12.36 -9.81
CA ALA A 77 -19.50 13.80 -9.93
C ALA A 77 -18.63 14.35 -8.79
N LYS A 78 -18.96 13.98 -7.55
CA LYS A 78 -18.17 14.35 -6.36
C LYS A 78 -16.78 13.74 -6.36
N ALA A 79 -16.61 12.51 -6.82
CA ALA A 79 -15.32 11.82 -6.86
C ALA A 79 -14.37 12.46 -7.88
N VAL A 80 -14.89 12.91 -9.03
CA VAL A 80 -14.14 13.69 -10.01
C VAL A 80 -13.79 15.07 -9.46
N GLU A 81 -14.73 15.76 -8.82
CA GLU A 81 -14.44 17.04 -8.15
C GLU A 81 -13.38 16.87 -7.07
N TRP A 82 -13.39 15.76 -6.32
CA TRP A 82 -12.43 15.49 -5.27
C TRP A 82 -10.98 15.35 -5.78
N ILE A 83 -10.77 14.88 -7.02
CA ILE A 83 -9.43 14.85 -7.66
C ILE A 83 -8.82 16.25 -7.79
N THR A 84 -9.62 17.33 -7.68
CA THR A 84 -9.09 18.70 -7.62
C THR A 84 -8.08 18.92 -6.49
N PHE A 85 -7.90 17.98 -5.56
CA PHE A 85 -6.76 17.97 -4.63
C PHE A 85 -5.40 18.13 -5.32
N LEU A 86 -5.26 17.70 -6.58
CA LEU A 86 -4.04 17.90 -7.37
C LEU A 86 -3.70 19.38 -7.59
N SER A 87 -4.66 20.30 -7.42
CA SER A 87 -4.40 21.75 -7.40
C SER A 87 -3.49 22.21 -6.25
N LEU A 88 -3.28 21.36 -5.24
CA LEU A 88 -2.32 21.55 -4.16
C LEU A 88 -0.90 21.10 -4.53
N SER A 89 -0.72 20.43 -5.68
CA SER A 89 0.61 20.06 -6.17
C SER A 89 1.50 21.30 -6.31
N GLY A 90 2.71 21.22 -5.79
CA GLY A 90 3.65 22.35 -5.72
C GLY A 90 3.35 23.39 -4.63
N LYS A 91 2.15 23.38 -4.02
CA LYS A 91 1.78 24.24 -2.87
C LYS A 91 1.90 23.51 -1.53
N ALA A 92 1.62 22.21 -1.53
CA ALA A 92 1.76 21.33 -0.39
C ALA A 92 2.38 20.00 -0.83
N MET A 93 3.43 19.57 -0.11
CA MET A 93 4.06 18.28 -0.34
C MET A 93 3.07 17.15 -0.06
N GLY A 94 3.06 16.13 -0.93
CA GLY A 94 2.21 14.94 -0.78
C GLY A 94 0.93 14.97 -1.61
N TYR A 95 0.65 16.08 -2.30
CA TYR A 95 -0.52 16.23 -3.19
C TYR A 95 -0.15 16.12 -4.67
N GLU A 96 1.04 15.60 -4.98
CA GLU A 96 1.52 15.42 -6.35
C GLU A 96 0.88 14.19 -7.01
N LYS A 97 0.83 14.18 -8.35
CA LYS A 97 0.19 13.11 -9.13
C LYS A 97 0.85 11.75 -8.88
N GLU A 98 2.15 11.73 -8.60
CA GLU A 98 2.95 10.55 -8.31
C GLU A 98 2.51 9.85 -7.01
N ARG A 99 1.82 10.59 -6.12
CA ARG A 99 1.30 10.09 -4.83
C ARG A 99 -0.09 9.49 -4.93
N ILE A 100 -0.72 9.53 -6.09
CA ILE A 100 -1.99 8.82 -6.32
C ILE A 100 -1.76 7.33 -6.05
N THR A 101 -2.58 6.80 -5.15
CA THR A 101 -2.59 5.37 -4.82
C THR A 101 -3.56 4.62 -5.74
N PRO A 102 -3.35 3.31 -5.95
CA PRO A 102 -4.33 2.49 -6.66
C PRO A 102 -5.75 2.62 -6.09
N TYR A 103 -5.88 2.73 -4.76
CA TYR A 103 -7.18 2.91 -4.10
C TYR A 103 -7.88 4.21 -4.49
N MET A 104 -7.14 5.33 -4.60
CA MET A 104 -7.71 6.61 -5.05
C MET A 104 -8.18 6.51 -6.50
N HIS A 105 -7.38 5.88 -7.37
CA HIS A 105 -7.75 5.66 -8.76
C HIS A 105 -9.01 4.78 -8.90
N THR A 106 -9.02 3.64 -8.19
CA THR A 106 -10.17 2.73 -8.15
C THR A 106 -11.42 3.41 -7.61
N MET A 107 -11.28 4.20 -6.54
CA MET A 107 -12.38 4.94 -5.94
C MET A 107 -13.09 5.85 -6.95
N VAL A 108 -12.33 6.55 -7.80
CA VAL A 108 -12.92 7.53 -8.71
C VAL A 108 -13.41 6.90 -10.01
N TYR A 109 -12.64 6.01 -10.62
CA TYR A 109 -12.93 5.53 -11.98
C TYR A 109 -13.60 4.15 -12.04
N HIS A 110 -13.35 3.28 -11.06
CA HIS A 110 -13.86 1.91 -11.09
C HIS A 110 -15.07 1.71 -10.16
N MET A 111 -15.10 2.37 -9.00
CA MET A 111 -16.21 2.21 -8.05
C MET A 111 -17.56 2.67 -8.60
N PRO A 112 -17.71 3.79 -9.35
CA PRO A 112 -19.02 4.16 -9.91
C PRO A 112 -19.56 3.05 -10.81
N LYS A 113 -18.74 2.56 -11.75
CA LYS A 113 -19.16 1.51 -12.67
C LYS A 113 -19.50 0.21 -11.94
N PHE A 114 -18.71 -0.14 -10.94
CA PHE A 114 -18.97 -1.28 -10.08
C PHE A 114 -20.30 -1.14 -9.34
N MET A 115 -20.58 0.05 -8.79
CA MET A 115 -21.84 0.32 -8.08
C MET A 115 -23.06 0.33 -9.01
N GLU A 116 -22.92 0.75 -10.28
CA GLU A 116 -24.01 0.64 -11.27
C GLU A 116 -24.41 -0.82 -11.52
N VAL A 117 -23.40 -1.68 -11.73
CA VAL A 117 -23.60 -3.10 -12.06
C VAL A 117 -24.13 -3.86 -10.86
N HIS A 118 -23.57 -3.59 -9.67
CA HIS A 118 -23.85 -4.39 -8.49
C HIS A 118 -24.73 -3.67 -7.46
N LYS A 119 -25.24 -2.47 -7.71
CA LYS A 119 -26.04 -1.71 -6.73
C LYS A 119 -25.33 -1.59 -5.38
N GLY A 120 -24.11 -1.06 -5.41
CA GLY A 120 -23.27 -0.83 -4.23
C GLY A 120 -22.17 -1.87 -3.99
N ILE A 121 -21.24 -1.54 -3.08
CA ILE A 121 -20.08 -2.37 -2.75
C ILE A 121 -20.23 -3.19 -1.46
N ASN A 122 -21.18 -2.86 -0.60
CA ASN A 122 -21.30 -3.42 0.75
C ASN A 122 -21.35 -4.94 0.80
N LYS A 123 -22.07 -5.57 -0.14
CA LYS A 123 -22.17 -7.04 -0.22
C LYS A 123 -20.86 -7.75 -0.57
N PHE A 124 -19.82 -7.00 -0.93
CA PHE A 124 -18.48 -7.51 -1.20
C PHE A 124 -17.48 -7.10 -0.12
N THR A 125 -17.90 -6.27 0.85
CA THR A 125 -17.06 -5.97 2.00
C THR A 125 -17.23 -7.11 2.99
N GLY A 126 -16.15 -7.78 3.38
CA GLY A 126 -16.18 -8.89 4.36
C GLY A 126 -16.56 -8.45 5.79
N GLN A 127 -17.20 -7.30 5.93
CA GLN A 127 -17.49 -6.61 7.18
C GLN A 127 -18.69 -7.25 7.93
N GLU A 128 -19.41 -8.17 7.30
CA GLU A 128 -20.51 -8.95 7.88
C GLU A 128 -20.08 -10.20 8.69
N SER A 129 -18.77 -10.41 8.89
CA SER A 129 -18.25 -11.58 9.62
C SER A 129 -18.08 -11.40 11.14
N GLY A 130 -18.46 -10.24 11.70
CA GLY A 130 -18.16 -9.88 13.09
C GLY A 130 -19.33 -9.74 14.07
N THR A 131 -20.60 -9.72 13.65
CA THR A 131 -21.72 -9.52 14.57
C THR A 131 -22.89 -10.44 14.26
N SER A 132 -23.05 -11.46 15.12
CA SER A 132 -24.27 -12.16 15.50
C SER A 132 -25.25 -12.60 14.40
N SER A 133 -25.23 -13.91 14.13
CA SER A 133 -26.38 -14.78 13.82
C SER A 133 -27.67 -14.13 13.28
N ARG A 134 -27.76 -13.88 11.96
CA ARG A 134 -28.98 -14.14 11.16
C ARG A 134 -28.72 -14.03 9.66
N MET A 135 -29.33 -14.95 8.91
CA MET A 135 -29.45 -15.04 7.44
C MET A 135 -28.26 -15.65 6.66
N ARG A 136 -28.09 -16.97 6.85
CA ARG A 136 -27.86 -17.88 5.72
C ARG A 136 -29.22 -18.19 5.09
N GLU A 137 -29.67 -17.41 4.12
CA GLU A 137 -30.58 -17.86 3.06
C GLU A 137 -30.70 -16.76 2.00
N ASN A 138 -30.58 -17.14 0.72
CA ASN A 138 -30.57 -16.29 -0.47
C ASN A 138 -29.32 -15.44 -0.75
N THR A 139 -28.14 -16.06 -0.76
CA THR A 139 -27.11 -15.69 -1.74
C THR A 139 -27.42 -16.40 -3.05
N GLN A 140 -28.12 -15.71 -3.96
CA GLN A 140 -28.14 -16.12 -5.37
C GLN A 140 -26.70 -16.03 -5.86
N LYS A 141 -26.03 -17.18 -5.99
CA LYS A 141 -24.64 -17.27 -6.43
C LYS A 141 -24.53 -16.60 -7.79
N ILE A 142 -23.89 -15.44 -7.84
CA ILE A 142 -23.47 -14.83 -9.10
C ILE A 142 -22.56 -15.85 -9.80
N PRO A 143 -22.86 -16.29 -11.02
CA PRO A 143 -22.03 -17.24 -11.73
C PRO A 143 -20.61 -16.69 -11.89
N LYS A 144 -19.61 -17.46 -11.46
CA LYS A 144 -18.18 -17.10 -11.55
C LYS A 144 -17.74 -16.70 -12.97
N ALA A 145 -18.48 -17.09 -14.00
CA ALA A 145 -18.17 -16.80 -15.40
C ALA A 145 -18.25 -15.30 -15.76
N GLU A 146 -19.11 -14.52 -15.13
CA GLU A 146 -19.29 -13.09 -15.46
C GLU A 146 -18.18 -12.20 -14.88
N CYS A 147 -17.47 -12.69 -13.86
CA CYS A 147 -16.40 -11.98 -13.17
C CYS A 147 -15.04 -12.08 -13.88
N VAL A 148 -14.86 -13.05 -14.78
CA VAL A 148 -13.56 -13.33 -15.43
C VAL A 148 -13.17 -12.24 -16.43
N SER A 149 -14.11 -11.72 -17.22
CA SER A 149 -13.84 -10.71 -18.26
C SER A 149 -13.33 -9.37 -17.70
N PHE A 150 -13.66 -9.04 -16.45
CA PHE A 150 -13.17 -7.83 -15.79
C PHE A 150 -11.68 -7.91 -15.41
N TRP A 151 -11.20 -9.09 -15.01
CA TRP A 151 -9.79 -9.31 -14.63
C TRP A 151 -8.86 -9.57 -15.82
N GLU A 152 -9.40 -9.89 -16.99
CA GLU A 152 -8.64 -10.15 -18.22
C GLU A 152 -8.17 -8.89 -18.96
N SER A 153 -8.61 -7.70 -18.52
CA SER A 153 -8.09 -6.44 -19.02
C SER A 153 -6.64 -6.27 -18.54
N ASN A 154 -5.66 -6.38 -19.44
CA ASN A 154 -4.25 -6.24 -19.13
C ASN A 154 -3.95 -4.91 -18.40
N ILE A 155 -3.77 -4.98 -17.08
CA ILE A 155 -3.19 -3.89 -16.30
C ILE A 155 -1.69 -3.89 -16.56
N LYS A 156 -1.22 -2.98 -17.43
CA LYS A 156 0.21 -2.71 -17.56
C LYS A 156 0.66 -1.87 -16.37
N ASP A 157 1.10 -2.53 -15.30
CA ASP A 157 1.78 -1.87 -14.17
C ASP A 157 3.25 -1.65 -14.53
N THR A 158 3.56 -0.46 -15.04
CA THR A 158 4.92 0.01 -15.34
C THR A 158 5.59 0.73 -14.18
N ARG A 159 5.06 0.63 -12.95
CA ARG A 159 5.61 1.39 -11.82
C ARG A 159 6.94 0.78 -11.37
N ALA A 160 8.02 1.54 -11.55
CA ALA A 160 9.30 1.21 -10.92
C ALA A 160 9.10 1.11 -9.39
N LYS A 161 9.61 0.03 -8.79
CA LYS A 161 9.56 -0.16 -7.34
C LYS A 161 10.38 0.94 -6.67
N HIS A 162 9.71 1.90 -6.04
CA HIS A 162 10.40 2.91 -5.24
C HIS A 162 11.10 2.27 -4.04
N VAL A 163 12.33 2.70 -3.79
CA VAL A 163 13.11 2.36 -2.60
C VAL A 163 12.36 2.87 -1.36
N ARG A 164 12.32 2.05 -0.30
CA ARG A 164 11.74 2.41 0.99
C ARG A 164 12.56 3.56 1.59
N LEU A 165 11.92 4.66 1.96
CA LEU A 165 12.52 5.87 2.56
C LEU A 165 13.05 5.67 3.99
N SER A 166 13.27 4.43 4.45
CA SER A 166 13.71 4.12 5.81
C SER A 166 14.75 3.00 5.90
N GLY A 167 15.50 2.76 4.82
CA GLY A 167 16.80 2.10 4.90
C GLY A 167 17.88 3.14 4.67
N GLU A 168 18.87 3.22 5.56
CA GLU A 168 20.10 3.96 5.30
C GLU A 168 20.64 3.58 3.91
N ILE A 169 20.82 4.59 3.06
CA ILE A 169 21.52 4.44 1.78
C ILE A 169 22.99 4.36 2.15
N VAL A 170 23.52 3.14 2.22
CA VAL A 170 24.96 2.95 2.05
C VAL A 170 25.19 3.10 0.55
N GLU A 171 25.84 4.19 0.14
CA GLU A 171 26.31 4.37 -1.23
C GLU A 171 27.29 3.23 -1.56
N ASP A 172 26.87 2.29 -2.41
CA ASP A 172 27.74 1.27 -2.97
C ASP A 172 28.70 1.96 -3.96
N VAL A 173 29.92 2.21 -3.50
CA VAL A 173 31.05 2.53 -4.36
C VAL A 173 31.34 1.30 -5.20
N GLN A 174 30.91 1.35 -6.47
CA GLN A 174 31.15 0.29 -7.43
C GLN A 174 32.63 0.20 -7.77
N ALA A 175 33.37 -0.68 -7.08
CA ALA A 175 34.68 -1.12 -7.52
C ALA A 175 34.52 -2.12 -8.69
N PRO A 176 35.28 -1.98 -9.78
CA PRO A 176 35.16 -2.84 -10.95
C PRO A 176 35.81 -4.20 -10.68
N PHE A 177 35.00 -5.22 -10.41
CA PHE A 177 35.49 -6.61 -10.36
C PHE A 177 35.64 -7.19 -11.79
N PRO A 178 36.65 -8.04 -12.06
CA PRO A 178 37.03 -8.41 -13.44
C PRO A 178 36.10 -9.45 -14.11
N PHE A 179 34.95 -9.78 -13.54
CA PHE A 179 34.04 -10.78 -14.12
C PHE A 179 32.58 -10.55 -13.70
N ASP A 180 31.67 -10.71 -14.67
CA ASP A 180 30.24 -10.47 -14.49
C ASP A 180 29.57 -11.61 -13.71
N ILE A 181 29.55 -11.49 -12.38
CA ILE A 181 28.93 -12.42 -11.43
C ILE A 181 27.43 -12.63 -11.73
N TYR A 182 26.78 -11.71 -12.44
CA TYR A 182 25.35 -11.78 -12.70
C TYR A 182 24.98 -12.81 -13.77
N THR A 183 25.93 -13.22 -14.61
CA THR A 183 25.73 -14.21 -15.69
C THR A 183 25.97 -15.66 -15.28
N LEU A 184 26.63 -15.90 -14.13
CA LEU A 184 27.00 -17.26 -13.70
C LEU A 184 25.81 -18.09 -13.19
N THR A 185 25.83 -19.38 -13.55
CA THR A 185 24.88 -20.38 -13.08
C THR A 185 25.18 -20.84 -11.65
N ALA A 186 24.20 -21.46 -10.99
CA ALA A 186 24.33 -21.89 -9.60
C ALA A 186 25.47 -22.92 -9.37
N HIS A 187 25.78 -23.76 -10.37
CA HIS A 187 26.88 -24.72 -10.30
C HIS A 187 28.23 -24.01 -10.33
N GLN A 188 28.43 -23.11 -11.31
CA GLN A 188 29.66 -22.34 -11.47
C GLN A 188 29.99 -21.48 -10.24
N ILE A 189 28.96 -20.93 -9.58
CA ILE A 189 29.14 -20.17 -8.33
C ILE A 189 29.62 -21.08 -7.18
N LYS A 190 29.12 -22.32 -7.11
CA LYS A 190 29.54 -23.28 -6.08
C LYS A 190 30.97 -23.77 -6.31
N ASP A 191 31.36 -23.97 -7.57
CA ASP A 191 32.73 -24.34 -7.92
C ASP A 191 33.71 -23.23 -7.49
N LYS A 192 33.40 -21.97 -7.78
CA LYS A 192 34.21 -20.82 -7.31
C LYS A 192 34.27 -20.71 -5.79
N LEU A 193 33.16 -20.91 -5.09
CA LEU A 193 33.17 -20.92 -3.62
C LEU A 193 34.06 -22.06 -3.08
N LYS A 194 34.07 -23.22 -3.75
CA LYS A 194 34.90 -24.37 -3.38
C LYS A 194 36.39 -24.10 -3.63
N GLU A 195 36.76 -23.42 -4.72
CA GLU A 195 38.13 -22.95 -4.98
C GLU A 195 38.63 -21.98 -3.88
N ILE A 196 37.72 -21.20 -3.29
CA ILE A 196 38.02 -20.28 -2.18
C ILE A 196 38.01 -21.01 -0.82
N GLY A 197 37.70 -22.32 -0.79
CA GLY A 197 37.67 -23.14 0.43
C GLY A 197 36.35 -23.07 1.20
N VAL A 198 35.29 -22.50 0.61
CA VAL A 198 33.97 -22.38 1.22
C VAL A 198 33.02 -23.44 0.66
N THR A 199 32.60 -24.39 1.50
CA THR A 199 31.54 -25.34 1.13
C THR A 199 30.18 -24.80 1.56
N THR A 200 29.18 -24.90 0.67
CA THR A 200 27.83 -24.40 0.95
C THR A 200 26.73 -25.33 0.45
N GLN A 201 25.70 -25.52 1.27
CA GLN A 201 24.50 -26.31 0.93
C GLN A 201 23.39 -25.43 0.31
N LEU A 202 23.65 -24.15 0.08
CA LEU A 202 22.66 -23.22 -0.46
C LEU A 202 22.22 -23.63 -1.87
N ARG A 203 20.90 -23.57 -2.12
CA ARG A 203 20.29 -23.87 -3.43
C ARG A 203 19.78 -22.62 -4.16
N CYS A 204 19.63 -21.50 -3.45
CA CYS A 204 19.09 -20.26 -3.99
C CYS A 204 20.19 -19.43 -4.67
N LEU A 205 20.04 -19.16 -5.96
CA LEU A 205 21.00 -18.40 -6.77
C LEU A 205 21.31 -17.02 -6.18
N LYS A 206 20.29 -16.29 -5.70
CA LYS A 206 20.47 -14.95 -5.10
C LYS A 206 21.36 -14.99 -3.85
N LYS A 207 21.15 -16.00 -3.00
CA LYS A 207 21.95 -16.18 -1.78
C LYS A 207 23.38 -16.65 -2.10
N LEU A 208 23.54 -17.51 -3.10
CA LEU A 208 24.85 -17.95 -3.58
C LEU A 208 25.68 -16.79 -4.15
N LYS A 209 25.06 -15.91 -4.96
CA LYS A 209 25.72 -14.71 -5.50
C LYS A 209 26.18 -13.76 -4.39
N LYS A 210 25.31 -13.50 -3.41
CA LYS A 210 25.64 -12.65 -2.25
C LYS A 210 26.82 -13.24 -1.45
N LEU A 211 26.77 -14.55 -1.18
CA LEU A 211 27.85 -15.23 -0.46
C LEU A 211 29.19 -15.14 -1.20
N LEU A 212 29.19 -15.35 -2.52
CA LEU A 212 30.41 -15.23 -3.34
C LEU A 212 31.01 -13.83 -3.28
N ILE A 213 30.18 -12.78 -3.43
CA ILE A 213 30.63 -11.38 -3.36
C ILE A 213 31.26 -11.10 -1.98
N GLU A 214 30.56 -11.47 -0.90
CA GLU A 214 31.03 -11.26 0.47
C GLU A 214 32.34 -12.00 0.76
N THR A 215 32.48 -13.24 0.27
CA THR A 215 33.72 -14.01 0.43
C THR A 215 34.89 -13.43 -0.36
N MET A 216 34.65 -12.87 -1.56
CA MET A 216 35.69 -12.24 -2.37
C MET A 216 36.15 -10.92 -1.75
N SER A 217 35.22 -10.05 -1.35
CA SER A 217 35.55 -8.77 -0.69
C SER A 217 36.29 -8.97 0.63
N ASN A 218 35.94 -10.01 1.40
CA ASN A 218 36.66 -10.35 2.64
C ASN A 218 38.07 -10.91 2.40
N LYS A 219 38.35 -11.45 1.21
CA LYS A 219 39.67 -11.97 0.83
C LYS A 219 40.60 -10.87 0.32
N GLU A 220 40.07 -9.91 -0.45
CA GLU A 220 40.84 -8.73 -0.91
C GLU A 220 41.29 -7.84 0.25
N ASN A 221 40.45 -7.70 1.30
CA ASN A 221 40.80 -6.96 2.52
C ASN A 221 41.81 -7.68 3.44
N LYS A 222 42.33 -8.85 3.04
CA LYS A 222 43.24 -9.69 3.86
C LYS A 222 44.62 -9.94 3.24
N LEU A 223 44.96 -9.36 2.09
CA LEU A 223 46.36 -9.37 1.65
C LEU A 223 47.14 -8.25 2.36
N PRO A 224 48.22 -8.56 3.10
CA PRO A 224 49.13 -7.53 3.61
C PRO A 224 49.90 -6.91 2.43
N ASN A 225 50.03 -5.58 2.45
CA ASN A 225 51.10 -4.87 1.73
C ASN A 225 52.48 -5.34 2.23
#